data_AF-A0A2G1YID4-F1
#
_entry.id   AF-A0A2G1YID4-F1
#
_cell.length_a   1.000
_cell.length_b   1.000
_cell.length_c   1.000
_cell.angle_alpha   90.00
_cell.angle_beta   90.00
_cell.angle_gamma   90.00
#
_symmetry.space_group_name_H-M   'P 1'
#
loop_
_entity.id
_entity.type
_entity.pdbx_description
1 polymer ?
#
loop_
_entity_poly.entity_id
_entity_poly.type
_entity_poly.pdbx_seq_one_letter_code
_entity_poly.pdbx_strand_id
1 'polypeptide(L)'
;MTKSNQMQPVSAVINQIPQVGQVESISHSRMNTPEPLLKSRVIRLFNRFQVRFGHKWLSLIEDAELRLLAIADWQEQLAGLSDQQIADGLKALKTDWPPSAHEFRRLCEGKQEKEHWQHNTAAYRLKSGVQMLEKKADKDKARSALSKARQMMQSTDPREKARIEADAKKLLFGGEQ
;
A
#
# COMPACT_ATOMS: atom_id res chain seq x y z
N MET A 1 -51.37 -44.70 -9.99
CA MET A 1 -50.28 -45.63 -9.65
C MET A 1 -49.12 -44.85 -9.05
N THR A 2 -49.13 -44.61 -7.75
CA THR A 2 -48.14 -43.84 -7.00
C THR A 2 -47.21 -44.79 -6.26
N LYS A 3 -45.94 -44.87 -6.68
CA LYS A 3 -44.92 -45.69 -6.01
C LYS A 3 -44.32 -44.92 -4.85
N SER A 4 -44.65 -45.34 -3.63
CA SER A 4 -44.01 -44.90 -2.39
C SER A 4 -42.58 -45.44 -2.34
N ASN A 5 -41.60 -44.54 -2.25
CA ASN A 5 -40.18 -44.87 -2.11
C ASN A 5 -39.82 -44.90 -0.62
N GLN A 6 -39.46 -46.07 -0.12
CA GLN A 6 -39.19 -46.35 1.28
C GLN A 6 -37.69 -46.09 1.57
N MET A 7 -37.38 -45.03 2.31
CA MET A 7 -36.02 -44.75 2.80
C MET A 7 -35.67 -45.72 3.94
N GLN A 8 -34.57 -46.45 3.77
CA GLN A 8 -33.94 -47.26 4.83
C GLN A 8 -32.93 -46.42 5.62
N PRO A 9 -32.80 -46.61 6.94
CA PRO A 9 -31.84 -45.91 7.77
C PRO A 9 -30.42 -46.50 7.64
N VAL A 10 -29.43 -45.62 7.46
CA VAL A 10 -28.01 -45.98 7.35
C VAL A 10 -27.41 -46.01 8.76
N SER A 11 -27.15 -47.22 9.27
CA SER A 11 -26.54 -47.43 10.59
C SER A 11 -25.08 -46.95 10.63
N ALA A 12 -24.76 -46.26 11.72
CA ALA A 12 -23.47 -45.66 12.01
C ALA A 12 -22.37 -46.71 12.27
N VAL A 13 -21.26 -46.62 11.53
CA VAL A 13 -20.02 -47.34 11.79
C VAL A 13 -19.08 -46.39 12.53
N ILE A 14 -18.94 -46.60 13.84
CA ILE A 14 -18.00 -45.89 14.71
C ILE A 14 -16.66 -46.62 14.64
N ASN A 15 -15.71 -46.09 13.87
CA ASN A 15 -14.32 -46.54 13.85
C ASN A 15 -13.54 -45.85 14.98
N GLN A 16 -13.10 -46.66 15.95
CA GLN A 16 -12.12 -46.28 16.96
C GLN A 16 -10.76 -46.04 16.31
N ILE A 17 -10.21 -44.84 16.48
CA ILE A 17 -8.87 -44.45 16.04
C ILE A 17 -7.90 -44.63 17.23
N PRO A 18 -6.77 -45.33 17.07
CA PRO A 18 -5.77 -45.49 18.13
C PRO A 18 -4.97 -44.20 18.36
N GLN A 19 -4.68 -43.93 19.63
CA GLN A 19 -3.92 -42.77 20.09
C GLN A 19 -2.43 -42.94 19.75
N VAL A 20 -1.95 -42.17 18.77
CA VAL A 20 -0.53 -42.09 18.39
C VAL A 20 0.19 -41.08 19.29
N GLY A 21 1.34 -41.51 19.81
CA GLY A 21 2.13 -40.89 20.87
C GLY A 21 2.57 -39.44 20.62
N GLN A 22 2.79 -38.78 21.75
CA GLN A 22 3.25 -37.40 21.86
C GLN A 22 4.69 -37.28 21.37
N VAL A 23 4.88 -36.55 20.26
CA VAL A 23 6.20 -36.10 19.80
C VAL A 23 6.40 -34.67 20.29
N GLU A 24 7.36 -34.50 21.20
CA GLU A 24 7.76 -33.22 21.77
C GLU A 24 8.24 -32.28 20.66
N SER A 25 7.48 -31.20 20.45
CA SER A 25 7.69 -30.24 19.37
C SER A 25 8.74 -29.21 19.77
N ILE A 26 9.90 -29.28 19.12
CA ILE A 26 10.97 -28.30 19.17
C ILE A 26 10.41 -26.95 18.68
N SER A 27 10.20 -26.04 19.64
CA SER A 27 9.65 -24.70 19.44
C SER A 27 10.67 -23.79 18.74
N HIS A 28 10.80 -23.96 17.43
CA HIS A 28 11.39 -22.93 16.58
C HIS A 28 10.44 -21.75 16.60
N SER A 29 10.90 -20.60 17.10
CA SER A 29 10.22 -19.31 16.95
C SER A 29 10.10 -18.98 15.47
N ARG A 30 9.09 -19.57 14.82
CA ARG A 30 8.60 -19.21 13.50
C ARG A 30 8.23 -17.75 13.63
N MET A 31 8.87 -16.89 12.85
CA MET A 31 8.38 -15.54 12.65
C MET A 31 6.92 -15.69 12.21
N ASN A 32 5.98 -15.32 13.09
CA ASN A 32 4.54 -15.49 12.90
C ASN A 32 4.09 -14.52 11.81
N THR A 33 4.38 -14.85 10.55
CA THR A 33 3.67 -14.25 9.43
C THR A 33 2.20 -14.61 9.60
N PRO A 34 1.30 -13.62 9.74
CA PRO A 34 -0.12 -13.89 9.92
C PRO A 34 -0.61 -14.67 8.70
N GLU A 35 -1.22 -15.83 8.95
CA GLU A 35 -1.76 -16.65 7.87
C GLU A 35 -2.79 -15.82 7.07
N PRO A 36 -2.68 -15.79 5.74
CA PRO A 36 -3.59 -15.02 4.91
C PRO A 36 -5.03 -15.50 5.15
N LEU A 37 -5.98 -14.56 5.12
CA LEU A 37 -7.38 -14.90 5.35
C LEU A 37 -7.86 -15.88 4.26
N LEU A 38 -8.68 -16.87 4.64
CA LEU A 38 -9.28 -17.79 3.68
C LEU A 38 -10.07 -17.03 2.59
N LYS A 39 -9.81 -17.34 1.32
CA LYS A 39 -10.46 -16.72 0.15
C LYS A 39 -11.99 -16.72 0.25
N SER A 40 -12.57 -17.80 0.75
CA SER A 40 -14.01 -17.94 0.95
C SER A 40 -14.58 -16.90 1.93
N ARG A 41 -13.83 -16.49 2.95
CA ARG A 41 -14.23 -15.45 3.91
C ARG A 41 -14.28 -14.08 3.22
N VAL A 42 -13.26 -13.73 2.43
CA VAL A 42 -13.22 -12.48 1.67
C VAL A 42 -14.35 -12.42 0.63
N ILE A 43 -14.63 -13.51 -0.07
CA ILE A 43 -15.76 -13.57 -1.02
C ILE A 43 -17.09 -13.31 -0.32
N ARG A 44 -17.33 -13.90 0.86
CA ARG A 44 -18.55 -13.61 1.65
C ARG A 44 -18.63 -12.14 2.06
N LEU A 45 -17.49 -11.51 2.37
CA LEU A 45 -17.43 -10.10 2.70
C LEU A 45 -17.78 -9.22 1.49
N PHE A 46 -17.23 -9.52 0.31
CA PHE A 46 -17.55 -8.83 -0.93
C PHE A 46 -19.04 -8.93 -1.28
N ASN A 47 -19.65 -10.10 -1.06
CA ASN A 47 -21.09 -10.27 -1.25
C ASN A 47 -21.89 -9.40 -0.28
N ARG A 48 -21.44 -9.25 0.98
CA ARG A 48 -22.08 -8.34 1.95
C ARG A 48 -21.95 -6.88 1.51
N PHE A 49 -20.80 -6.46 0.98
CA PHE A 49 -20.61 -5.10 0.45
C PHE A 49 -21.43 -4.85 -0.80
N GLN A 50 -21.55 -5.82 -1.69
CA GLN A 50 -22.42 -5.72 -2.86
C GLN A 50 -23.88 -5.52 -2.44
N VAL A 51 -24.38 -6.26 -1.43
CA VAL A 51 -25.75 -6.07 -0.91
C VAL A 51 -25.92 -4.69 -0.26
N ARG A 52 -24.91 -4.22 0.49
CA ARG A 52 -25.01 -2.98 1.27
C ARG A 52 -24.82 -1.70 0.44
N PHE A 53 -23.88 -1.71 -0.49
CA PHE A 53 -23.47 -0.54 -1.27
C PHE A 53 -23.91 -0.59 -2.74
N GLY A 54 -24.38 -1.76 -3.21
CA GLY A 54 -24.94 -1.94 -4.55
C GLY A 54 -23.97 -1.51 -5.66
N HIS A 55 -24.46 -0.62 -6.52
CA HIS A 55 -23.71 -0.12 -7.68
C HIS A 55 -22.38 0.56 -7.31
N LYS A 56 -22.29 1.23 -6.15
CA LYS A 56 -21.05 1.90 -5.71
C LYS A 56 -19.91 0.92 -5.48
N TRP A 57 -20.22 -0.28 -5.00
CA TRP A 57 -19.23 -1.34 -4.85
C TRP A 57 -18.86 -1.96 -6.19
N LEU A 58 -19.87 -2.20 -7.04
CA LEU A 58 -19.65 -2.79 -8.36
C LEU A 58 -18.83 -1.88 -9.27
N SER A 59 -19.02 -0.56 -9.21
CA SER A 59 -18.24 0.41 -10.00
C SER A 59 -16.75 0.46 -9.62
N LEU A 60 -16.39 0.01 -8.41
CA LEU A 60 -14.98 -0.07 -8.00
C LEU A 60 -14.29 -1.34 -8.51
N ILE A 61 -15.06 -2.38 -8.84
CA ILE A 61 -14.56 -3.73 -9.10
C ILE A 61 -15.34 -4.35 -10.27
N GLU A 62 -15.50 -3.57 -11.35
CA GLU A 62 -16.33 -3.95 -12.50
C GLU A 62 -15.69 -5.10 -13.29
N ASP A 63 -14.36 -5.06 -13.44
CA ASP A 63 -13.62 -6.06 -14.17
C ASP A 63 -13.34 -7.33 -13.34
N ALA A 64 -13.41 -8.49 -14.01
CA ALA A 64 -13.22 -9.79 -13.37
C ALA A 64 -11.78 -10.00 -12.90
N GLU A 65 -10.78 -9.51 -13.64
CA GLU A 65 -9.37 -9.61 -13.22
C GLU A 65 -9.11 -8.68 -12.04
N LEU A 66 -9.60 -7.43 -12.10
CA LEU A 66 -9.56 -6.51 -10.95
C LEU A 66 -10.23 -7.10 -9.72
N ARG A 67 -11.33 -7.85 -9.88
CA ARG A 67 -11.98 -8.54 -8.76
C ARG A 67 -11.10 -9.59 -8.11
N LEU A 68 -10.35 -10.37 -8.90
CA LEU A 68 -9.43 -11.37 -8.36
C LEU A 68 -8.26 -10.70 -7.62
N LEU A 69 -7.72 -9.61 -8.17
CA LEU A 69 -6.66 -8.82 -7.52
C LEU A 69 -7.16 -8.18 -6.22
N ALA A 70 -8.37 -7.61 -6.23
CA ALA A 70 -8.99 -7.05 -5.03
C ALA A 70 -9.22 -8.12 -3.95
N ILE A 71 -9.64 -9.33 -4.31
CA ILE A 71 -9.76 -10.42 -3.34
C ILE A 71 -8.40 -10.77 -2.73
N ALA A 72 -7.35 -10.87 -3.55
CA ALA A 72 -6.00 -11.16 -3.07
C ALA A 72 -5.47 -10.08 -2.12
N ASP A 73 -5.62 -8.80 -2.49
CA ASP A 73 -5.24 -7.65 -1.64
C ASP A 73 -5.99 -7.69 -0.30
N TRP A 74 -7.31 -7.93 -0.33
CA TRP A 74 -8.11 -8.04 0.90
C TRP A 74 -7.74 -9.26 1.75
N GLN A 75 -7.29 -10.37 1.16
CA GLN A 75 -6.81 -11.53 1.93
C GLN A 75 -5.54 -11.20 2.72
N GLU A 76 -4.64 -10.44 2.11
CA GLU A 76 -3.39 -9.98 2.75
C GLU A 76 -3.67 -8.93 3.82
N GLN A 77 -4.46 -7.90 3.47
CA GLN A 77 -4.78 -6.78 4.36
C GLN A 77 -5.59 -7.22 5.58
N LEU A 78 -6.41 -8.27 5.49
CA LEU A 78 -7.19 -8.79 6.62
C LEU A 78 -6.55 -9.99 7.30
N ALA A 79 -5.32 -10.38 6.93
CA ALA A 79 -4.60 -11.48 7.55
C ALA A 79 -4.46 -11.27 9.07
N GLY A 80 -4.72 -12.32 9.85
CA GLY A 80 -4.67 -12.29 11.31
C GLY A 80 -5.90 -11.72 12.03
N LEU A 81 -6.92 -11.23 11.31
CA LEU A 81 -8.17 -10.80 11.94
C LEU A 81 -9.08 -11.97 12.32
N SER A 82 -9.59 -11.93 13.56
CA SER A 82 -10.58 -12.90 14.04
C SER A 82 -11.97 -12.65 13.42
N ASP A 83 -12.83 -13.69 13.43
CA ASP A 83 -14.22 -13.54 12.97
C ASP A 83 -14.99 -12.48 13.77
N GLN A 84 -14.70 -12.35 15.07
CA GLN A 84 -15.32 -11.34 15.92
C GLN A 84 -14.93 -9.93 15.47
N GLN A 85 -13.65 -9.69 15.19
CA GLN A 85 -13.17 -8.39 14.68
C GLN A 85 -13.82 -8.04 13.34
N ILE A 86 -13.93 -9.00 12.42
CA ILE A 86 -14.61 -8.77 11.13
C ILE A 86 -16.10 -8.46 11.34
N ALA A 87 -16.78 -9.18 12.25
CA ALA A 87 -18.17 -8.92 12.58
C ALA A 87 -18.37 -7.52 13.18
N ASP A 88 -17.46 -7.08 14.04
CA ASP A 88 -17.52 -5.77 14.66
C ASP A 88 -17.18 -4.66 13.66
N GLY A 89 -16.22 -4.88 12.75
CA GLY A 89 -15.95 -3.99 11.62
C GLY A 89 -17.18 -3.80 10.71
N LEU A 90 -17.92 -4.89 10.42
CA LEU A 90 -19.17 -4.82 9.66
C LEU A 90 -20.26 -4.00 10.35
N LYS A 91 -20.37 -4.09 11.69
CA LYS A 91 -21.29 -3.27 12.48
C LYS A 91 -20.86 -1.80 12.52
N ALA A 92 -19.56 -1.54 12.53
CA ALA A 92 -18.99 -0.20 12.63
C ALA A 92 -19.07 0.61 11.31
N LEU A 93 -19.38 -0.03 10.18
CA LEU A 93 -19.63 0.66 8.93
C LEU A 93 -20.83 1.59 9.06
N LYS A 94 -20.60 2.90 8.92
CA LYS A 94 -21.62 3.96 8.96
C LYS A 94 -21.68 4.81 7.68
N THR A 95 -20.75 4.60 6.76
CA THR A 95 -20.55 5.47 5.59
C THR A 95 -21.47 5.10 4.44
N ASP A 96 -21.84 6.10 3.62
CA ASP A 96 -22.60 5.90 2.37
C ASP A 96 -21.74 5.32 1.24
N TRP A 97 -20.41 5.31 1.42
CA TRP A 97 -19.44 4.82 0.47
C TRP A 97 -18.77 3.53 1.01
N PRO A 98 -18.51 2.53 0.15
CA PRO A 98 -17.78 1.34 0.57
C PRO A 98 -16.35 1.68 1.04
N PRO A 99 -15.83 0.98 2.07
CA PRO A 99 -14.47 1.17 2.54
C PRO A 99 -13.44 0.50 1.61
N SER A 100 -12.22 1.01 1.61
CA SER A 100 -11.03 0.29 1.16
C SER A 100 -10.65 -0.84 2.13
N ALA A 101 -9.76 -1.76 1.71
CA ALA A 101 -9.30 -2.87 2.54
C ALA A 101 -8.67 -2.39 3.86
N HIS A 102 -7.81 -1.36 3.77
CA HIS A 102 -7.14 -0.76 4.91
C HIS A 102 -8.11 -0.04 5.86
N GLU A 103 -9.07 0.73 5.32
CA GLU A 103 -10.13 1.34 6.13
C GLU A 103 -10.95 0.30 6.87
N PHE A 104 -11.34 -0.77 6.18
CA PHE A 104 -12.09 -1.85 6.79
C PHE A 104 -11.29 -2.56 7.88
N ARG A 105 -9.99 -2.81 7.67
CA ARG A 105 -9.10 -3.35 8.72
C ARG A 105 -9.10 -2.47 9.97
N ARG A 106 -8.98 -1.15 9.81
CA ARG A 106 -9.03 -0.20 10.94
C ARG A 106 -10.35 -0.28 11.71
N LEU A 107 -11.47 -0.42 11.00
CA LEU A 107 -12.79 -0.64 11.61
C LEU A 107 -12.84 -1.96 12.41
N CYS A 108 -12.30 -3.05 11.85
CA CYS A 108 -12.22 -4.35 12.53
C CYS A 108 -11.36 -4.33 13.80
N GLU A 109 -10.30 -3.52 13.80
CA GLU A 109 -9.41 -3.35 14.96
C GLU A 109 -10.01 -2.42 16.03
N GLY A 110 -11.23 -1.90 15.84
CA GLY A 110 -11.86 -0.94 16.74
C GLY A 110 -11.15 0.41 16.78
N LYS A 111 -10.19 0.64 15.86
CA LYS A 111 -9.54 1.92 15.65
C LYS A 111 -10.52 2.80 14.89
N GLN A 112 -11.49 3.35 15.62
CA GLN A 112 -12.31 4.45 15.14
C GLN A 112 -11.32 5.53 14.69
N GLU A 113 -11.44 5.93 13.42
CA GLU A 113 -10.69 7.06 12.90
C GLU A 113 -11.06 8.24 13.80
N LYS A 114 -10.16 8.60 14.73
CA LYS A 114 -10.31 9.81 15.52
C LYS A 114 -10.44 10.92 14.49
N GLU A 115 -11.64 11.47 14.41
CA GLU A 115 -12.08 12.52 13.50
C GLU A 115 -10.92 13.45 13.17
N HIS A 116 -10.41 13.31 11.95
CA HIS A 116 -9.53 14.24 11.25
C HIS A 116 -8.77 13.42 10.19
N TRP A 117 -9.45 13.18 9.07
CA TRP A 117 -8.76 13.33 7.79
C TRP A 117 -8.77 14.82 7.45
N GLN A 118 -8.24 15.72 8.31
CA GLN A 118 -7.74 16.97 7.73
C GLN A 118 -6.65 16.49 6.79
N HIS A 119 -6.97 16.60 5.50
CA HIS A 119 -5.99 16.66 4.44
C HIS A 119 -4.78 17.37 5.01
N ASN A 120 -3.60 16.78 4.85
CA ASN A 120 -2.33 17.45 5.12
C ASN A 120 -2.20 18.59 4.11
N THR A 121 -3.03 19.61 4.28
CA THR A 121 -3.08 20.85 3.54
C THR A 121 -1.80 21.60 3.77
N ALA A 122 -0.90 21.17 4.66
CA ALA A 122 0.46 21.70 4.73
C ALA A 122 1.23 21.54 3.40
N ALA A 123 0.93 20.51 2.59
CA ALA A 123 1.49 20.40 1.24
C ALA A 123 0.90 21.43 0.26
N TYR A 124 -0.33 21.89 0.49
CA TYR A 124 -1.05 22.89 -0.31
C TYR A 124 -1.11 24.28 0.32
N ARG A 125 -0.52 24.47 1.50
CA ARG A 125 -0.22 25.79 2.03
C ARG A 125 0.78 26.34 1.04
N LEU A 126 0.30 27.15 0.09
CA LEU A 126 1.17 28.03 -0.69
C LEU A 126 2.04 28.70 0.34
N LYS A 127 3.31 28.32 0.41
CA LYS A 127 4.31 29.06 1.17
C LYS A 127 4.16 30.47 0.64
N SER A 128 3.63 31.36 1.49
CA SER A 128 3.29 32.76 1.18
C SER A 128 4.27 33.28 0.15
N GLY A 129 3.77 33.57 -1.07
CA GLY A 129 4.51 33.62 -2.33
C GLY A 129 5.61 34.68 -2.43
N VAL A 130 6.61 34.63 -1.56
CA VAL A 130 7.67 35.63 -1.47
C VAL A 130 9.08 35.00 -1.51
N GLN A 131 9.24 33.71 -1.22
CA GLN A 131 10.60 33.12 -1.15
C GLN A 131 11.06 32.36 -2.40
N MET A 132 10.25 32.23 -3.46
CA MET A 132 10.63 31.42 -4.61
C MET A 132 11.36 32.18 -5.74
N LEU A 133 11.62 33.50 -5.58
CA LEU A 133 12.14 34.34 -6.66
C LEU A 133 13.22 35.37 -6.26
N GLU A 134 13.94 35.17 -5.16
CA GLU A 134 14.99 36.14 -4.74
C GLU A 134 16.43 35.62 -4.75
N LYS A 135 16.72 34.50 -5.41
CA LYS A 135 18.12 34.28 -5.83
C LYS A 135 18.38 35.11 -7.10
N LYS A 136 18.60 36.41 -6.93
CA LYS A 136 19.20 37.24 -7.99
C LYS A 136 20.54 36.59 -8.35
N ALA A 137 20.62 36.02 -9.54
CA ALA A 137 21.85 35.44 -10.04
C ALA A 137 22.96 36.50 -10.00
N ASP A 138 24.09 36.17 -9.40
CA ASP A 138 25.27 37.03 -9.37
C ASP A 138 25.78 37.21 -10.81
N LYS A 139 25.50 38.39 -11.37
CA LYS A 139 25.80 38.72 -12.77
C LYS A 139 27.30 38.68 -13.05
N ASP A 140 28.13 38.96 -12.06
CA ASP A 140 29.58 38.99 -12.22
C ASP A 140 30.13 37.57 -12.23
N LYS A 141 29.60 36.69 -11.37
CA LYS A 141 29.93 35.26 -11.42
C LYS A 141 29.51 34.62 -12.74
N ALA A 142 28.33 34.95 -13.27
CA ALA A 142 27.86 34.46 -14.57
C ALA A 142 28.73 34.98 -15.73
N ARG A 143 29.13 36.26 -15.72
CA ARG A 143 30.02 36.85 -16.73
C ARG A 143 31.41 36.23 -16.69
N SER A 144 31.98 36.04 -15.51
CA SER A 144 33.27 35.38 -15.34
C SER A 144 33.25 33.95 -15.87
N ALA A 145 32.19 33.19 -15.58
CA ALA A 145 32.04 31.81 -16.07
C ALA A 145 31.95 31.76 -17.61
N LEU A 146 31.19 32.66 -18.22
CA LEU A 146 31.06 32.74 -19.68
C LEU A 146 32.36 33.16 -20.37
N SER A 147 33.08 34.14 -19.82
CA SER A 147 34.39 34.55 -20.36
C SER A 147 35.38 33.39 -20.34
N LYS A 148 35.39 32.65 -19.24
CA LYS A 148 36.26 31.48 -19.07
C LYS A 148 35.91 30.35 -20.04
N ALA A 149 34.63 30.03 -20.20
CA ALA A 149 34.16 29.05 -21.17
C ALA A 149 34.53 29.44 -22.61
N ARG A 150 34.45 30.74 -22.96
CA ARG A 150 34.92 31.23 -24.27
C ARG A 150 36.42 31.03 -24.46
N GLN A 151 37.22 31.31 -23.43
CA GLN A 151 38.67 31.10 -23.47
C GLN A 151 39.02 29.62 -23.64
N MET A 152 38.31 28.70 -22.96
CA MET A 152 38.49 27.24 -23.14
C MET A 152 38.21 26.75 -24.56
N MET A 153 37.24 27.36 -25.24
CA MET A 153 36.91 26.99 -26.63
C MET A 153 37.92 27.55 -27.63
N GLN A 154 38.62 28.64 -27.30
CA GLN A 154 39.62 29.26 -28.15
C GLN A 154 41.05 28.74 -27.90
N SER A 155 41.32 28.17 -26.72
CA SER A 155 42.61 27.52 -26.45
C SER A 155 42.70 26.17 -27.16
N THR A 156 43.50 26.09 -28.22
CA THR A 156 43.76 24.87 -29.01
C THR A 156 44.74 23.90 -28.32
N ASP A 157 45.37 24.29 -27.21
CA ASP A 157 46.27 23.44 -26.43
C ASP A 157 45.49 22.65 -25.35
N PRO A 158 45.51 21.30 -25.37
CA PRO A 158 44.75 20.47 -24.45
C PRO A 158 45.16 20.63 -22.97
N ARG A 159 46.39 21.09 -22.67
CA ARG A 159 46.84 21.30 -21.28
C ARG A 159 46.24 22.56 -20.66
N GLU A 160 46.10 23.62 -21.44
CA GLU A 160 45.49 24.87 -21.01
C GLU A 160 44.00 24.66 -20.72
N LYS A 161 43.33 23.90 -21.59
CA LYS A 161 41.91 23.55 -21.43
C LYS A 161 41.63 22.80 -20.11
N ALA A 162 42.46 21.83 -19.75
CA ALA A 162 42.30 21.06 -18.51
C ALA A 162 42.47 21.92 -17.25
N ARG A 163 43.39 22.90 -17.24
CA ARG A 163 43.57 23.83 -16.11
C ARG A 163 42.37 24.75 -15.95
N ILE A 164 41.85 25.28 -17.06
CA ILE A 164 40.71 26.18 -17.03
C ILE A 164 39.43 25.44 -16.57
N GLU A 165 39.26 24.17 -16.98
CA GLU A 165 38.15 23.31 -16.54
C GLU A 165 38.16 23.05 -15.03
N ALA A 166 39.33 22.69 -14.47
CA ALA A 166 39.48 22.39 -13.05
C ALA A 166 39.09 23.60 -12.17
N ASP A 167 39.54 24.80 -12.53
CA ASP A 167 39.19 26.01 -11.80
C ASP A 167 37.71 26.40 -11.96
N ALA A 168 37.12 26.19 -13.15
CA ALA A 168 35.69 26.44 -13.37
C ALA A 168 34.83 25.53 -12.50
N LYS A 169 35.21 24.25 -12.39
CA LYS A 169 34.55 23.27 -11.52
C LYS A 169 34.66 23.65 -10.05
N LYS A 170 35.81 24.15 -9.60
CA LYS A 170 36.02 24.64 -8.23
C LYS A 170 35.11 25.84 -7.89
N LEU A 171 34.91 26.77 -8.83
CA LEU A 171 34.06 27.96 -8.65
C LEU A 171 32.56 27.67 -8.64
N LEU A 172 32.12 26.69 -9.43
CA LEU A 172 30.70 26.34 -9.60
C LEU A 172 30.20 25.38 -8.52
N PHE A 173 31.02 24.42 -8.10
CA PHE A 173 30.61 23.37 -7.20
C PHE A 173 31.17 23.50 -5.78
N GLY A 174 31.87 24.60 -5.48
CA GLY A 174 32.37 24.90 -4.13
C GLY A 174 33.29 23.79 -3.63
N GLY A 175 34.50 23.73 -4.19
CA GLY A 175 35.43 22.64 -3.88
C GLY A 175 35.86 22.61 -2.42
N GLU A 176 35.30 21.66 -1.66
CA GLU A 176 35.93 21.00 -0.52
C GLU A 176 35.91 19.49 -0.77
N GLN A 177 37.08 18.91 -0.94
CA GLN A 177 37.42 17.60 -0.36
C GLN A 177 38.58 17.85 0.59
#